data_AF-A0A6P8TRR0-F1
#
_entry.id   AF-A0A6P8TRR0-F1
#
_cell.length_a   1.000
_cell.length_b   1.000
_cell.length_c   1.000
_cell.angle_alpha   90.00
_cell.angle_beta   90.00
_cell.angle_gamma   90.00
#
_symmetry.space_group_name_H-M   'P 1'
#
loop_
_entity.id
_entity.type
_entity.pdbx_description
1 polymer ?
#
loop_
_entity_poly.entity_id
_entity_poly.type
_entity_poly.pdbx_seq_one_letter_code
_entity_poly.pdbx_strand_id
1 'polypeptide(L)'
;MPHFICRQRKRYAEEHIQKAGVAIETQGFTFVTSGRKRESLTGNATLHLYPHFRPILEFKGAMDYLTAEISTSKQKKFSLVTFVDTPGLVDGDMVYPFDVNAAITWLGEQADLVFVFFDPMGQALCKRTLNIVEKLSETSGDKLRFYLSKADEAGKDTDRQRVMMQIVQELCRRPGLNKCGFDMPTIYIPNPQKPSRCVNQIDVVCETIEKTINQAVQKTLDQLEKDCDLICSTISSRLEQDRADVTHNKSVRLHSFLCGALGIFLPALFILSFIVNTFSQEQLDELLGEGPSRTLFVFTGIIMYIWDWIPEDGQVLFVIVFGAFCYLLLFLAKYFAGRGNKTLTKKEKRTMAEYSDYIQDIVKTKKGNLYDWYLQQCAAESDF
;
A
#
# COMPACT_ATOMS: atom_id res chain seq x y z
N MET A 1 11.00 38.43 42.39
CA MET A 1 11.10 37.01 41.98
C MET A 1 9.83 36.29 42.37
N PRO A 2 8.99 35.84 41.41
CA PRO A 2 7.98 34.85 41.72
C PRO A 2 8.13 33.64 40.76
N HIS A 3 8.91 32.65 41.19
CA HIS A 3 8.95 31.32 40.58
C HIS A 3 8.23 30.34 41.51
N PHE A 4 6.90 30.40 41.60
CA PHE A 4 6.10 29.33 42.23
C PHE A 4 4.66 29.39 41.71
N ILE A 5 4.49 29.30 40.39
CA ILE A 5 3.23 28.80 39.83
C ILE A 5 3.38 27.29 39.76
N CYS A 6 2.62 26.62 40.61
CA CYS A 6 2.44 25.18 40.67
C CYS A 6 2.23 24.57 39.26
N ARG A 7 3.28 24.06 38.61
CA ARG A 7 3.15 23.19 37.42
C ARG A 7 2.62 21.82 37.86
N GLN A 8 1.34 21.77 38.24
CA GLN A 8 0.60 20.56 38.60
C GLN A 8 -0.20 20.04 37.40
N ARG A 9 0.48 19.63 36.32
CA ARG A 9 -0.13 18.84 35.23
C ARG A 9 0.90 17.90 34.59
N LYS A 10 1.06 16.71 35.19
CA LYS A 10 1.95 15.64 34.68
C LYS A 10 1.14 14.49 34.06
N ARG A 11 0.22 14.83 33.15
CA ARG A 11 -0.55 13.87 32.33
C ARG A 11 -0.45 14.29 30.86
N TYR A 12 -0.42 13.33 29.94
CA TYR A 12 -0.24 13.64 28.51
C TYR A 12 -1.41 14.45 27.94
N ALA A 13 -2.64 13.96 28.11
CA ALA A 13 -3.85 14.67 27.68
C ALA A 13 -4.36 15.72 28.68
N GLU A 14 -3.68 15.93 29.81
CA GLU A 14 -4.08 16.80 30.93
C GLU A 14 -5.50 16.61 31.51
N GLU A 15 -6.21 15.56 31.09
CA GLU A 15 -7.55 15.23 31.54
C GLU A 15 -7.57 13.87 32.25
N HIS A 16 -8.61 13.61 33.03
CA HIS A 16 -8.92 12.28 33.53
C HIS A 16 -9.87 11.58 32.56
N ILE A 17 -9.38 10.63 31.79
CA ILE A 17 -10.14 9.96 30.72
C ILE A 17 -10.75 8.65 31.22
N GLN A 18 -9.93 7.68 31.60
CA GLN A 18 -10.35 6.35 32.05
C GLN A 18 -10.40 6.23 33.58
N LYS A 19 -11.21 5.30 34.09
CA LYS A 19 -11.21 4.90 35.51
C LYS A 19 -10.03 3.96 35.78
N ALA A 20 -9.48 4.01 37.00
CA ALA A 20 -8.50 3.03 37.45
C ALA A 20 -9.21 1.81 38.06
N GLY A 21 -8.69 0.61 37.78
CA GLY A 21 -9.19 -0.67 38.30
C GLY A 21 -8.06 -1.69 38.44
N VAL A 22 -8.36 -2.87 38.99
CA VAL A 22 -7.36 -3.95 39.08
C VAL A 22 -7.33 -4.77 37.79
N ALA A 23 -6.19 -5.41 37.48
CA ALA A 23 -5.99 -6.14 36.23
C ALA A 23 -7.07 -7.21 35.93
N ILE A 24 -7.60 -7.87 36.98
CA ILE A 24 -8.63 -8.91 36.86
C ILE A 24 -9.98 -8.34 36.36
N GLU A 25 -10.23 -7.05 36.58
CA GLU A 25 -11.47 -6.36 36.17
C GLU A 25 -11.42 -5.89 34.71
N THR A 26 -10.21 -5.76 34.13
CA THR A 26 -10.02 -5.26 32.77
C THR A 26 -9.92 -6.42 31.77
N GLN A 27 -10.99 -6.66 31.01
CA GLN A 27 -11.08 -7.79 30.07
C GLN A 27 -11.06 -7.37 28.58
N GLY A 28 -11.07 -6.08 28.30
CA GLY A 28 -11.17 -5.54 26.94
C GLY A 28 -10.15 -4.48 26.60
N PHE A 29 -10.18 -4.05 25.33
CA PHE A 29 -9.36 -2.96 24.81
C PHE A 29 -10.10 -1.64 24.90
N THR A 30 -9.40 -0.59 25.30
CA THR A 30 -9.92 0.78 25.25
C THR A 30 -9.08 1.67 24.34
N PHE A 31 -9.69 2.17 23.27
CA PHE A 31 -9.08 3.16 22.38
C PHE A 31 -9.31 4.55 22.95
N VAL A 32 -8.25 5.24 23.34
CA VAL A 32 -8.30 6.60 23.87
C VAL A 32 -7.83 7.58 22.81
N THR A 33 -8.72 8.51 22.43
CA THR A 33 -8.48 9.41 21.30
C THR A 33 -9.04 10.80 21.51
N SER A 34 -8.68 11.72 20.62
CA SER A 34 -9.24 13.07 20.54
C SER A 34 -10.47 13.13 19.65
N GLY A 35 -11.43 13.99 20.02
CA GLY A 35 -12.60 14.28 19.20
C GLY A 35 -13.25 15.62 19.57
N ARG A 36 -14.36 15.94 18.90
CA ARG A 36 -15.06 17.23 19.08
C ARG A 36 -15.89 17.29 20.35
N LYS A 37 -16.33 16.13 20.85
CA LYS A 37 -17.17 16.00 22.04
C LYS A 37 -16.66 14.82 22.86
N ARG A 38 -16.74 14.95 24.18
CA ARG A 38 -16.46 13.84 25.09
C ARG A 38 -17.55 12.79 25.00
N GLU A 39 -17.15 11.56 24.69
CA GLU A 39 -18.07 10.46 24.44
C GLU A 39 -17.36 9.12 24.68
N SER A 40 -18.12 8.13 25.13
CA SER A 40 -17.65 6.76 25.31
C SER A 40 -18.49 5.86 24.42
N LEU A 41 -17.85 5.11 23.54
CA LEU A 41 -18.48 4.19 22.60
C LEU A 41 -18.09 2.75 22.94
N THR A 42 -18.97 1.80 22.66
CA THR A 42 -18.71 0.38 22.91
C THR A 42 -19.04 -0.47 21.68
N GLY A 43 -18.35 -1.59 21.56
CA GLY A 43 -18.60 -2.59 20.53
C GLY A 43 -18.47 -2.05 19.11
N ASN A 44 -19.47 -2.32 18.27
CA ASN A 44 -19.43 -1.98 16.86
C ASN A 44 -19.29 -0.46 16.58
N ALA A 45 -19.77 0.39 17.49
CA ALA A 45 -19.63 1.85 17.34
C ALA A 45 -18.14 2.27 17.36
N THR A 46 -17.31 1.59 18.14
CA THR A 46 -15.85 1.81 18.18
C THR A 46 -15.20 1.55 16.81
N LEU A 47 -15.64 0.50 16.10
CA LEU A 47 -15.10 0.13 14.79
C LEU A 47 -15.61 1.02 13.64
N HIS A 48 -16.72 1.73 13.83
CA HIS A 48 -17.13 2.78 12.89
C HIS A 48 -16.22 4.01 12.99
N LEU A 49 -15.73 4.33 14.19
CA LEU A 49 -14.74 5.39 14.37
C LEU A 49 -13.37 4.98 13.79
N TYR A 50 -13.00 3.71 13.92
CA TYR A 50 -11.73 3.16 13.45
C TYR A 50 -11.90 1.95 12.51
N PRO A 51 -12.27 2.16 11.23
CA PRO A 51 -12.49 1.06 10.29
C PRO A 51 -11.27 0.18 10.04
N HIS A 52 -10.06 0.73 10.17
CA HIS A 52 -8.81 -0.03 9.99
C HIS A 52 -8.55 -1.05 11.10
N PHE A 53 -9.20 -0.92 12.26
CA PHE A 53 -9.15 -1.94 13.31
C PHE A 53 -10.21 -3.03 13.14
N ARG A 54 -11.04 -2.99 12.08
CA ARG A 54 -12.00 -4.09 11.78
C ARG A 54 -11.40 -5.50 11.75
N PRO A 55 -10.15 -5.74 11.33
CA PRO A 55 -9.58 -7.09 11.38
C PRO A 55 -9.50 -7.67 12.80
N ILE A 56 -9.61 -6.86 13.86
CA ILE A 56 -9.72 -7.36 15.24
C ILE A 56 -10.94 -8.28 15.44
N LEU A 57 -11.96 -8.19 14.57
CA LEU A 57 -13.13 -9.07 14.58
C LEU A 57 -12.82 -10.53 14.22
N GLU A 58 -11.63 -10.80 13.66
CA GLU A 58 -11.14 -12.17 13.45
C GLU A 58 -10.96 -12.91 14.79
N PHE A 59 -10.69 -12.16 15.87
CA PHE A 59 -10.70 -12.69 17.23
C PHE A 59 -12.14 -12.81 17.73
N LYS A 60 -12.72 -14.01 17.57
CA LYS A 60 -14.10 -14.32 18.00
C LYS A 60 -14.32 -13.90 19.45
N GLY A 61 -15.35 -13.09 19.69
CA GLY A 61 -15.70 -12.57 21.01
C GLY A 61 -15.09 -11.21 21.34
N ALA A 62 -14.10 -10.71 20.60
CA ALA A 62 -13.42 -9.44 20.92
C ALA A 62 -14.32 -8.21 20.80
N MET A 63 -15.32 -8.24 19.90
CA MET A 63 -16.21 -7.09 19.62
C MET A 63 -16.85 -6.52 20.89
N ASP A 64 -17.39 -7.38 21.76
CA ASP A 64 -18.11 -6.95 22.97
C ASP A 64 -17.19 -6.34 24.03
N TYR A 65 -15.88 -6.46 23.82
CA TYR A 65 -14.82 -6.00 24.73
C TYR A 65 -13.99 -4.88 24.09
N LEU A 66 -14.55 -4.14 23.13
CA LEU A 66 -13.96 -2.92 22.59
C LEU A 66 -14.68 -1.69 23.12
N THR A 67 -13.92 -0.76 23.67
CA THR A 67 -14.41 0.56 24.09
C THR A 67 -13.59 1.65 23.41
N ALA A 68 -14.20 2.78 23.07
CA ALA A 68 -13.49 3.99 22.69
C ALA A 68 -13.86 5.12 23.65
N GLU A 69 -12.85 5.78 24.19
CA GLU A 69 -12.96 6.97 25.03
C GLU A 69 -12.45 8.18 24.24
N ILE A 70 -13.36 9.11 23.98
CA ILE A 70 -13.09 10.31 23.19
C ILE A 70 -12.94 11.49 24.15
N SER A 71 -11.78 12.14 24.14
CA SER A 71 -11.50 13.37 24.88
C SER A 71 -11.43 14.58 23.95
N THR A 72 -11.74 15.76 24.48
CA THR A 72 -11.63 17.04 23.74
C THR A 72 -10.28 17.71 23.91
N SER A 73 -9.33 17.06 24.58
CA SER A 73 -8.01 17.62 24.85
C SER A 73 -7.25 17.92 23.55
N LYS A 74 -6.55 19.04 23.58
CA LYS A 74 -5.65 19.52 22.50
C LYS A 74 -4.19 19.62 22.97
N GLN A 75 -3.89 19.09 24.15
CA GLN A 75 -2.57 19.17 24.75
C GLN A 75 -1.60 18.21 24.06
N LYS A 76 -0.33 18.60 23.93
CA LYS A 76 0.78 17.73 23.48
C LYS A 76 0.44 16.94 22.21
N LYS A 77 -0.16 17.58 21.20
CA LYS A 77 -0.55 16.92 19.94
C LYS A 77 -1.42 15.66 20.13
N PHE A 78 -2.20 15.57 21.22
CA PHE A 78 -3.04 14.40 21.51
C PHE A 78 -4.02 14.06 20.38
N SER A 79 -4.41 15.03 19.55
CA SER A 79 -5.23 14.79 18.35
C SER A 79 -4.58 13.94 17.27
N LEU A 80 -3.25 13.73 17.33
CA LEU A 80 -2.50 12.91 16.38
C LEU A 80 -2.18 11.52 16.94
N VAL A 81 -2.65 11.20 18.15
CA VAL A 81 -2.35 9.93 18.83
C VAL A 81 -3.64 9.22 19.17
N THR A 82 -3.64 7.89 19.02
CA THR A 82 -4.63 7.02 19.63
C THR A 82 -3.89 6.09 20.57
N PHE A 83 -4.17 6.17 21.88
CA PHE A 83 -3.65 5.18 22.83
C PHE A 83 -4.55 3.96 22.82
N VAL A 84 -3.96 2.79 22.89
CA VAL A 84 -4.69 1.53 23.05
C VAL A 84 -4.33 0.97 24.41
N ASP A 85 -5.27 1.09 25.34
CA ASP A 85 -5.15 0.46 26.64
C ASP A 85 -5.57 -1.01 26.53
N THR A 86 -4.68 -1.90 26.94
CA THR A 86 -4.84 -3.37 26.82
C THR A 86 -5.40 -3.96 28.11
N PRO A 87 -6.14 -5.08 28.04
CA PRO A 87 -6.59 -5.75 29.26
C PRO A 87 -5.40 -6.17 30.13
N GLY A 88 -5.55 -6.02 31.44
CA GLY A 88 -4.55 -6.45 32.42
C GLY A 88 -4.33 -7.97 32.33
N LEU A 89 -3.06 -8.37 32.16
CA LEU A 89 -2.68 -9.77 32.02
C LEU A 89 -2.38 -10.40 33.39
N VAL A 90 -2.97 -11.57 33.62
CA VAL A 90 -2.81 -12.33 34.87
C VAL A 90 -2.41 -13.77 34.54
N ASP A 91 -1.48 -14.33 35.32
CA ASP A 91 -1.12 -15.75 35.24
C ASP A 91 -2.09 -16.60 36.09
N GLY A 92 -2.28 -17.87 35.71
CA GLY A 92 -3.19 -18.80 36.40
C GLY A 92 -4.45 -19.10 35.58
N ASP A 93 -5.56 -19.42 36.27
CA ASP A 93 -6.80 -19.95 35.69
C ASP A 93 -7.73 -18.89 35.08
N MET A 94 -7.25 -17.65 34.91
CA MET A 94 -8.03 -16.57 34.31
C MET A 94 -8.30 -16.85 32.83
N VAL A 95 -9.58 -16.98 32.49
CA VAL A 95 -10.08 -17.18 31.12
C VAL A 95 -10.53 -15.84 30.56
N TYR A 96 -9.93 -15.44 29.44
CA TYR A 96 -10.34 -14.25 28.69
C TYR A 96 -11.43 -14.63 27.69
N PRO A 97 -12.35 -13.71 27.38
CA PRO A 97 -13.50 -13.98 26.51
C PRO A 97 -13.15 -14.16 25.02
N PHE A 98 -11.90 -13.87 24.65
CA PHE A 98 -11.34 -14.04 23.30
C PHE A 98 -9.85 -14.38 23.43
N ASP A 99 -9.19 -14.68 22.31
CA ASP A 99 -7.72 -14.90 22.28
C ASP A 99 -6.97 -13.59 22.53
N VAL A 100 -6.82 -13.24 23.80
CA VAL A 100 -6.21 -11.99 24.25
C VAL A 100 -4.75 -11.89 23.86
N ASN A 101 -4.02 -13.00 23.84
CA ASN A 101 -2.59 -13.00 23.54
C ASN A 101 -2.37 -12.67 22.05
N ALA A 102 -3.12 -13.32 21.17
CA ALA A 102 -3.05 -13.06 19.74
C ALA A 102 -3.53 -11.63 19.40
N ALA A 103 -4.61 -11.17 20.03
CA ALA A 103 -5.13 -9.82 19.83
C ALA A 103 -4.15 -8.72 20.26
N ILE A 104 -3.51 -8.85 21.44
CA ILE A 104 -2.48 -7.90 21.89
C ILE A 104 -1.27 -7.92 20.95
N THR A 105 -0.83 -9.12 20.53
CA THR A 105 0.31 -9.23 19.59
C THR A 105 -0.02 -8.51 18.28
N TRP A 106 -1.19 -8.76 17.71
CA TRP A 106 -1.64 -8.14 16.46
C TRP A 106 -1.75 -6.60 16.56
N LEU A 107 -2.25 -6.08 17.68
CA LEU A 107 -2.27 -4.62 17.92
C LEU A 107 -0.85 -4.05 18.09
N GLY A 108 0.03 -4.77 18.80
CA GLY A 108 1.41 -4.35 19.03
C GLY A 108 2.24 -4.25 17.74
N GLU A 109 2.01 -5.17 16.78
CA GLU A 109 2.69 -5.14 15.47
C GLU A 109 2.34 -3.88 14.66
N GLN A 110 1.10 -3.40 14.78
CA GLN A 110 0.61 -2.20 14.09
C GLN A 110 0.99 -0.89 14.79
N ALA A 111 1.24 -0.92 16.09
CA ALA A 111 1.55 0.28 16.87
C ALA A 111 2.89 0.91 16.45
N ASP A 112 3.01 2.23 16.60
CA ASP A 112 4.28 2.96 16.42
C ASP A 112 5.19 2.87 17.65
N LEU A 113 4.59 2.73 18.84
CA LEU A 113 5.26 2.52 20.13
C LEU A 113 4.49 1.50 20.96
N VAL A 114 5.21 0.65 21.66
CA VAL A 114 4.63 -0.31 22.61
C VAL A 114 5.24 -0.08 23.99
N PHE A 115 4.42 0.33 24.95
CA PHE A 115 4.85 0.61 26.32
C PHE A 115 4.59 -0.59 27.22
N VAL A 116 5.65 -1.07 27.86
CA VAL A 116 5.60 -2.17 28.82
C VAL A 116 5.90 -1.62 30.20
N PHE A 117 4.91 -1.70 31.09
CA PHE A 117 5.01 -1.18 32.45
C PHE A 117 5.25 -2.31 33.44
N PHE A 118 6.30 -2.16 34.24
CA PHE A 118 6.56 -3.02 35.40
C PHE A 118 6.20 -2.28 36.69
N ASP A 119 5.54 -2.98 37.61
CA ASP A 119 5.18 -2.47 38.93
C ASP A 119 6.13 -3.06 39.98
N PRO A 120 6.81 -2.24 40.81
CA PRO A 120 7.73 -2.70 41.84
C PRO A 120 7.06 -3.45 42.99
N MET A 121 5.77 -3.25 43.23
CA MET A 121 4.98 -3.91 44.28
C MET A 121 4.18 -5.10 43.74
N GLY A 122 3.86 -5.10 42.44
CA GLY A 122 3.19 -6.22 41.77
C GLY A 122 4.10 -7.43 41.57
N GLN A 123 3.51 -8.57 41.19
CA GLN A 123 4.27 -9.67 40.57
C GLN A 123 4.84 -9.16 39.24
N ALA A 124 5.99 -8.46 39.30
CA ALA A 124 6.57 -7.69 38.20
C ALA A 124 6.86 -8.51 36.94
N LEU A 125 6.74 -9.84 36.99
CA LEU A 125 7.22 -10.77 35.98
C LEU A 125 6.12 -11.76 35.57
N CYS A 126 4.96 -11.23 35.19
CA CYS A 126 3.87 -12.03 34.63
C CYS A 126 4.38 -12.79 33.38
N LYS A 127 4.37 -14.13 33.43
CA LYS A 127 4.87 -15.01 32.37
C LYS A 127 4.12 -14.77 31.07
N ARG A 128 2.79 -14.61 31.11
CA ARG A 128 1.97 -14.29 29.94
C ARG A 128 2.38 -12.98 29.28
N THR A 129 2.58 -11.92 30.07
CA THR A 129 3.06 -10.62 29.58
C THR A 129 4.41 -10.76 28.89
N LEU A 130 5.37 -11.41 29.56
CA LEU A 130 6.72 -11.58 29.02
C LEU A 130 6.74 -12.41 27.73
N ASN A 131 5.86 -13.42 27.58
CA ASN A 131 5.75 -14.19 26.34
C ASN A 131 5.26 -13.32 25.16
N ILE A 132 4.29 -12.43 25.38
CA ILE A 132 3.80 -11.51 24.35
C ILE A 132 4.88 -10.51 23.97
N VAL A 133 5.56 -9.94 24.96
CA VAL A 133 6.66 -8.98 24.73
C VAL A 133 7.82 -9.64 23.98
N GLU A 134 8.18 -10.88 24.30
CA GLU A 134 9.19 -11.66 23.58
C GLU A 134 8.78 -11.92 22.12
N LYS A 135 7.51 -12.25 21.88
CA LYS A 135 7.00 -12.39 20.51
C LYS A 135 7.04 -11.06 19.73
N LEU A 136 6.67 -9.96 20.38
CA LEU A 136 6.74 -8.62 19.79
C LEU A 136 8.18 -8.16 19.53
N SER A 137 9.16 -8.63 20.30
CA SER A 137 10.55 -8.22 20.09
C SER A 137 11.17 -8.84 18.83
N GLU A 138 10.65 -9.97 18.36
CA GLU A 138 11.07 -10.62 17.12
C GLU A 138 10.71 -9.79 15.88
N THR A 139 9.55 -9.12 15.89
CA THR A 139 9.03 -8.37 14.72
C THR A 139 9.14 -6.86 14.88
N SER A 140 9.02 -6.34 16.10
CA SER A 140 8.82 -4.91 16.42
C SER A 140 9.67 -4.45 17.61
N GLY A 141 10.85 -5.04 17.81
CA GLY A 141 11.69 -4.80 18.97
C GLY A 141 12.18 -3.36 19.15
N ASP A 142 12.28 -2.58 18.08
CA ASP A 142 12.66 -1.16 18.09
C ASP A 142 11.57 -0.25 18.66
N LYS A 143 10.32 -0.71 18.65
CA LYS A 143 9.14 0.01 19.15
C LYS A 143 8.89 -0.22 20.64
N LEU A 144 9.46 -1.28 21.22
CA LEU A 144 9.27 -1.64 22.62
C LEU A 144 10.01 -0.68 23.55
N ARG A 145 9.29 -0.17 24.55
CA ARG A 145 9.84 0.69 25.61
C ARG A 145 9.42 0.17 26.97
N PHE A 146 10.39 -0.01 27.86
CA PHE A 146 10.21 -0.57 29.19
C PHE A 146 10.25 0.51 30.24
N TYR A 147 9.32 0.46 31.19
CA TYR A 147 9.21 1.47 32.24
C TYR A 147 9.01 0.82 33.60
N LEU A 148 9.72 1.32 34.61
CA LEU A 148 9.36 1.04 36.00
C LEU A 148 8.29 2.05 36.42
N SER A 149 7.04 1.61 36.40
CA SER A 149 5.87 2.38 36.86
C SER A 149 5.79 2.40 38.39
N LYS A 150 5.02 3.34 38.96
CA LYS A 150 4.87 3.53 40.42
C LYS A 150 6.21 3.54 41.16
N ALA A 151 7.25 4.10 40.53
CA ALA A 151 8.60 4.06 41.07
C ALA A 151 8.74 4.81 42.41
N ASP A 152 7.78 5.67 42.74
CA ASP A 152 7.67 6.34 44.04
C ASP A 152 7.25 5.40 45.19
N GLU A 153 6.71 4.22 44.89
CA GLU A 153 6.31 3.20 45.86
C GLU A 153 7.43 2.19 46.16
N ALA A 154 8.45 2.10 45.29
CA ALA A 154 9.56 1.14 45.37
C ALA A 154 10.60 1.42 46.48
N GLY A 155 10.26 2.21 47.49
CA GLY A 155 11.15 2.50 48.61
C GLY A 155 12.36 3.39 48.25
N LYS A 156 13.51 3.11 48.88
CA LYS A 156 14.74 3.91 48.71
C LYS A 156 15.39 3.59 47.36
N ASP A 157 16.27 4.48 46.89
CA ASP A 157 17.00 4.35 45.64
C ASP A 157 17.67 2.97 45.47
N THR A 158 18.23 2.42 46.56
CA THR A 158 18.84 1.09 46.58
C THR A 158 17.83 -0.03 46.34
N ASP A 159 16.62 0.08 46.88
CA ASP A 159 15.56 -0.93 46.72
C ASP A 159 15.03 -0.89 45.28
N ARG A 160 14.84 0.31 44.72
CA ARG A 160 14.46 0.50 43.32
C ARG A 160 15.48 -0.11 42.37
N GLN A 161 16.78 0.15 42.60
CA GLN A 161 17.86 -0.42 41.79
C GLN A 161 17.87 -1.95 41.84
N ARG A 162 17.59 -2.56 43.01
CA ARG A 162 17.47 -4.02 43.13
C ARG A 162 16.30 -4.57 42.33
N VAL A 163 15.13 -3.93 42.41
CA VAL A 163 13.94 -4.33 41.63
C VAL A 163 14.21 -4.21 40.12
N MET A 164 14.80 -3.09 39.68
CA MET A 164 15.19 -2.90 38.28
C MET A 164 16.17 -3.98 37.82
N MET A 165 17.18 -4.29 38.63
CA MET A 165 18.16 -5.34 38.32
C MET A 165 17.48 -6.71 38.19
N GLN A 166 16.54 -7.05 39.08
CA GLN A 166 15.79 -8.30 39.00
C GLN A 166 14.96 -8.38 37.71
N ILE A 167 14.27 -7.30 37.34
CA ILE A 167 13.50 -7.24 36.09
C ILE A 167 14.41 -7.41 34.88
N VAL A 168 15.52 -6.66 34.81
CA VAL A 168 16.47 -6.75 33.70
C VAL A 168 17.06 -8.16 33.60
N GLN A 169 17.42 -8.79 34.72
CA GLN A 169 17.92 -10.17 34.73
C GLN A 169 16.90 -11.16 34.17
N GLU A 170 15.62 -11.02 34.54
CA GLU A 170 14.58 -11.89 34.01
C GLU A 170 14.33 -11.67 32.52
N LEU A 171 14.37 -10.41 32.05
CA LEU A 171 14.27 -10.09 30.63
C LEU A 171 15.45 -10.67 29.84
N CYS A 172 16.69 -10.54 30.36
CA CYS A 172 17.88 -11.10 29.72
C CYS A 172 17.92 -12.63 29.70
N ARG A 173 17.17 -13.32 30.57
CA ARG A 173 17.01 -14.80 30.51
C ARG A 173 16.24 -15.25 29.27
N ARG A 174 15.50 -14.35 28.61
CA ARG A 174 14.74 -14.62 27.39
C ARG A 174 15.57 -14.22 26.16
N PRO A 175 15.97 -15.18 25.30
CA PRO A 175 16.83 -14.90 24.15
C PRO A 175 16.30 -13.82 23.21
N GLY A 176 14.97 -13.75 23.03
CA GLY A 176 14.32 -12.74 22.18
C GLY A 176 14.41 -11.32 22.74
N LEU A 177 14.52 -11.17 24.06
CA LEU A 177 14.56 -9.88 24.75
C LEU A 177 15.98 -9.43 25.05
N ASN A 178 16.96 -10.34 25.12
CA ASN A 178 18.36 -10.00 25.36
C ASN A 178 18.99 -9.08 24.29
N LYS A 179 18.33 -8.90 23.14
CA LYS A 179 18.77 -7.99 22.06
C LYS A 179 18.28 -6.56 22.24
N CYS A 180 17.27 -6.34 23.07
CA CYS A 180 16.72 -5.02 23.35
C CYS A 180 17.71 -4.26 24.26
N GLY A 181 18.25 -3.13 23.82
CA GLY A 181 19.06 -2.26 24.67
C GLY A 181 18.21 -1.73 25.82
N PHE A 182 18.43 -2.24 27.03
CA PHE A 182 17.56 -1.93 28.18
C PHE A 182 17.93 -0.61 28.84
N ASP A 183 17.28 0.45 28.41
CA ASP A 183 16.99 1.61 29.25
C ASP A 183 15.60 1.41 29.89
N MET A 184 15.51 1.54 31.21
CA MET A 184 14.26 1.36 31.97
C MET A 184 14.02 2.58 32.87
N PRO A 185 13.51 3.68 32.29
CA PRO A 185 13.22 4.89 33.04
C PRO A 185 12.11 4.69 34.08
N THR A 186 12.21 5.46 35.15
CA THR A 186 11.29 5.46 36.30
C THR A 186 10.18 6.48 36.08
N ILE A 187 8.92 6.03 36.15
CA ILE A 187 7.75 6.90 35.98
C ILE A 187 6.75 6.69 37.11
N TYR A 188 6.02 7.75 37.45
CA TYR A 188 4.87 7.68 38.35
C TYR A 188 3.93 8.86 38.13
N ILE A 189 2.69 8.74 38.60
CA ILE A 189 1.75 9.86 38.63
C ILE A 189 1.98 10.62 39.94
N PRO A 190 2.41 11.90 39.90
CA PRO A 190 2.69 12.63 41.13
C PRO A 190 1.46 12.79 42.00
N ASN A 191 1.62 12.50 43.30
CA ASN A 191 0.62 12.78 44.31
C ASN A 191 1.08 13.97 45.18
N PRO A 192 0.38 15.11 45.18
CA PRO A 192 0.73 16.26 46.02
C PRO A 192 0.78 15.94 47.52
N GLN A 193 0.00 14.96 47.98
CA GLN A 193 -0.09 14.55 49.39
C GLN A 193 1.08 13.64 49.80
N LYS A 194 1.76 13.01 48.82
CA LYS A 194 2.87 12.08 49.04
C LYS A 194 4.03 12.46 48.12
N PRO A 195 4.78 13.53 48.45
CA PRO A 195 5.91 13.94 47.64
C PRO A 195 6.98 12.83 47.64
N SER A 196 7.50 12.52 46.46
CA SER A 196 8.55 11.52 46.28
C SER A 196 9.86 12.17 45.87
N ARG A 197 10.98 11.65 46.39
CA ARG A 197 12.33 12.01 45.95
C ARG A 197 12.76 11.26 44.68
N CYS A 198 11.97 10.28 44.25
CA CYS A 198 12.22 9.54 43.02
C CYS A 198 12.14 10.48 41.81
N VAL A 199 13.15 10.43 40.94
CA VAL A 199 13.17 11.17 39.68
C VAL A 199 12.08 10.60 38.77
N ASN A 200 11.14 11.45 38.39
CA ASN A 200 10.05 11.09 37.50
C ASN A 200 10.42 11.46 36.07
N GLN A 201 10.53 10.46 35.19
CA GLN A 201 10.90 10.64 33.79
C GLN A 201 9.71 10.64 32.83
N ILE A 202 8.49 10.86 33.33
CA ILE A 202 7.26 10.90 32.51
C ILE A 202 7.33 11.95 31.39
N ASP A 203 8.09 13.03 31.57
CA ASP A 203 8.27 14.06 30.55
C ASP A 203 9.08 13.52 29.35
N VAL A 204 10.08 12.66 29.59
CA VAL A 204 10.84 11.95 28.53
C VAL A 204 9.92 11.02 27.73
N VAL A 205 8.91 10.42 28.37
CA VAL A 205 7.90 9.62 27.68
C VAL A 205 7.05 10.50 26.76
N CYS A 206 6.64 11.68 27.23
CA CYS A 206 5.90 12.64 26.40
C CYS A 206 6.73 13.06 25.18
N GLU A 207 8.00 13.43 25.38
CA GLU A 207 8.93 13.80 24.30
C GLU A 207 9.12 12.65 23.30
N THR A 208 9.19 11.40 23.77
CA THR A 208 9.30 10.22 22.91
C THR A 208 8.06 10.07 22.03
N ILE A 209 6.85 10.25 22.59
CA ILE A 209 5.60 10.21 21.83
C ILE A 209 5.60 11.33 20.77
N GLU A 210 5.92 12.56 21.16
CA GLU A 210 5.96 13.69 20.22
C GLU A 210 6.99 13.52 19.11
N LYS A 211 8.17 12.98 19.42
CA LYS A 211 9.18 12.64 18.42
C LYS A 211 8.65 11.59 17.44
N THR A 212 7.98 10.55 17.93
CA THR A 212 7.37 9.53 17.08
C THR A 212 6.26 10.11 16.21
N ILE A 213 5.41 11.01 16.73
CA ILE A 213 4.41 11.72 15.92
C ILE A 213 5.10 12.45 14.77
N ASN A 214 6.15 13.21 15.06
CA ASN A 214 6.85 13.99 14.03
C ASN A 214 7.44 13.09 12.94
N GLN A 215 8.04 11.96 13.34
CA GLN A 215 8.57 10.97 12.41
C GLN A 215 7.48 10.29 11.59
N ALA A 216 6.36 9.93 12.21
CA ALA A 216 5.23 9.29 11.55
C ALA A 216 4.58 10.23 10.53
N VAL A 217 4.31 11.48 10.90
CA VAL A 217 3.75 12.50 9.98
C VAL A 217 4.66 12.71 8.77
N GLN A 218 5.96 12.87 8.98
CA GLN A 218 6.94 13.00 7.88
C GLN A 218 6.93 11.75 6.99
N LYS A 219 7.07 10.56 7.56
CA LYS A 219 7.09 9.30 6.82
C LYS A 219 5.81 9.09 6.00
N THR A 220 4.64 9.41 6.56
CA THR A 220 3.36 9.26 5.87
C THR A 220 3.21 10.25 4.72
N LEU A 221 3.60 11.52 4.90
CA LEU A 221 3.54 12.52 3.84
C LEU A 221 4.57 12.24 2.72
N ASP A 222 5.74 11.71 3.07
CA ASP A 222 6.74 11.28 2.09
C ASP A 222 6.30 10.05 1.34
N GLN A 223 5.70 9.07 2.02
CA GLN A 223 5.13 7.90 1.36
C GLN A 223 3.99 8.29 0.41
N LEU A 224 3.12 9.22 0.81
CA LEU A 224 2.07 9.74 -0.06
C LEU A 224 2.64 10.32 -1.37
N GLU A 225 3.75 11.07 -1.30
CA GLU A 225 4.41 11.60 -2.50
C GLU A 225 5.01 10.51 -3.37
N LYS A 226 5.72 9.55 -2.76
CA LYS A 226 6.28 8.40 -3.49
C LYS A 226 5.19 7.58 -4.19
N ASP A 227 4.05 7.38 -3.52
CA ASP A 227 2.91 6.65 -4.09
C ASP A 227 2.29 7.44 -5.25
N CYS A 228 2.18 8.77 -5.12
CA CYS A 228 1.73 9.64 -6.22
C CYS A 228 2.67 9.53 -7.43
N ASP A 229 3.98 9.61 -7.23
CA ASP A 229 4.97 9.50 -8.30
C ASP A 229 4.98 8.10 -8.94
N LEU A 230 4.81 7.05 -8.14
CA LEU A 230 4.68 5.68 -8.62
C LEU A 230 3.43 5.53 -9.50
N ILE A 231 2.29 6.08 -9.08
CA ILE A 231 1.06 6.02 -9.88
C ILE A 231 1.24 6.80 -11.19
N CYS A 232 1.75 8.03 -11.12
CA CYS A 232 1.98 8.87 -12.31
C CYS A 232 2.95 8.21 -13.30
N SER A 233 4.08 7.68 -12.82
CA SER A 233 5.06 6.98 -13.67
C SER A 233 4.48 5.69 -14.26
N THR A 234 3.67 4.95 -13.51
CA THR A 234 2.98 3.75 -14.00
C THR A 234 1.97 4.10 -15.09
N ILE A 235 1.20 5.18 -14.93
CA ILE A 235 0.27 5.68 -15.95
C ILE A 235 1.03 6.09 -17.22
N SER A 236 2.09 6.89 -17.08
CA SER A 236 2.90 7.35 -18.21
C SER A 236 3.52 6.17 -18.97
N SER A 237 4.14 5.22 -18.26
CA SER A 237 4.68 4.00 -18.85
C SER A 237 3.62 3.18 -19.59
N ARG A 238 2.43 3.06 -19.01
CA ARG A 238 1.31 2.33 -19.63
C ARG A 238 0.80 3.02 -20.90
N LEU A 239 0.77 4.35 -20.94
CA LEU A 239 0.40 5.13 -22.12
C LEU A 239 1.47 5.08 -23.21
N GLU A 240 2.76 5.06 -22.84
CA GLU A 240 3.88 4.88 -23.77
C GLU A 240 3.87 3.49 -24.41
N GLN A 241 3.68 2.45 -23.59
CA GLN A 241 3.53 1.09 -24.08
C GLN A 241 2.37 0.97 -25.06
N ASP A 242 1.22 1.60 -24.76
CA ASP A 242 0.09 1.61 -25.69
C ASP A 242 0.43 2.32 -27.02
N ARG A 243 1.17 3.43 -27.00
CA ARG A 243 1.62 4.09 -28.24
C ARG A 243 2.52 3.18 -29.08
N ALA A 244 3.42 2.44 -28.42
CA ALA A 244 4.27 1.45 -29.09
C ALA A 244 3.42 0.31 -29.69
N ASP A 245 2.44 -0.20 -28.94
CA ASP A 245 1.52 -1.26 -29.38
C ASP A 245 0.64 -0.79 -30.55
N VAL A 246 0.15 0.44 -30.54
CA VAL A 246 -0.59 1.02 -31.67
C VAL A 246 0.29 1.08 -32.92
N THR A 247 1.55 1.48 -32.78
CA THR A 247 2.49 1.58 -33.90
C THR A 247 2.84 0.19 -34.43
N HIS A 248 3.07 -0.77 -33.55
CA HIS A 248 3.28 -2.17 -33.91
C HIS A 248 2.07 -2.75 -34.64
N ASN A 249 0.87 -2.54 -34.12
CA ASN A 249 -0.38 -3.02 -34.72
C ASN A 249 -0.63 -2.44 -36.12
N LYS A 250 -0.26 -1.17 -36.35
CA LYS A 250 -0.32 -0.56 -37.69
C LYS A 250 0.61 -1.29 -38.66
N SER A 251 1.85 -1.56 -38.26
CA SER A 251 2.82 -2.31 -39.07
C SER A 251 2.34 -3.73 -39.37
N VAL A 252 1.87 -4.45 -38.33
CA VAL A 252 1.34 -5.81 -38.47
C VAL A 252 0.11 -5.85 -39.39
N ARG A 253 -0.80 -4.88 -39.28
CA ARG A 253 -1.97 -4.76 -40.17
C ARG A 253 -1.55 -4.46 -41.61
N LEU A 254 -0.53 -3.63 -41.82
CA LEU A 254 0.01 -3.34 -43.15
C LEU A 254 0.63 -4.60 -43.78
N HIS A 255 1.47 -5.33 -43.05
CA HIS A 255 2.06 -6.59 -43.53
C HIS A 255 0.99 -7.65 -43.83
N SER A 256 0.01 -7.80 -42.94
CA SER A 256 -1.12 -8.70 -43.17
C SER A 256 -1.91 -8.33 -44.43
N PHE A 257 -2.18 -7.04 -44.62
CA PHE A 257 -2.89 -6.53 -45.80
C PHE A 257 -2.08 -6.75 -47.08
N LEU A 258 -0.79 -6.42 -47.10
CA LEU A 258 0.08 -6.58 -48.28
C LEU A 258 0.21 -8.05 -48.69
N CYS A 259 0.49 -8.95 -47.73
CA CYS A 259 0.57 -10.38 -47.99
C CYS A 259 -0.77 -10.94 -48.47
N GLY A 260 -1.88 -10.52 -47.86
CA GLY A 260 -3.23 -10.97 -48.25
C GLY A 260 -3.62 -10.48 -49.65
N ALA A 261 -3.36 -9.21 -49.94
CA ALA A 261 -3.63 -8.61 -51.25
C ALA A 261 -2.80 -9.30 -52.35
N LEU A 262 -1.50 -9.50 -52.15
CA LEU A 262 -0.64 -10.20 -53.11
C LEU A 262 -1.06 -11.67 -53.30
N GLY A 263 -1.42 -12.36 -52.21
CA GLY A 263 -1.85 -13.76 -52.25
C GLY A 263 -3.15 -13.99 -53.04
N ILE A 264 -3.99 -12.96 -53.20
CA ILE A 264 -5.22 -13.00 -54.03
C ILE A 264 -4.98 -12.41 -55.42
N PHE A 265 -4.26 -11.29 -55.50
CA PHE A 265 -4.05 -10.56 -56.75
C PHE A 265 -3.21 -11.33 -57.76
N LEU A 266 -2.11 -11.97 -57.32
CA LEU A 266 -1.23 -12.74 -58.19
C LEU A 266 -1.96 -13.90 -58.91
N PRO A 267 -2.69 -14.80 -58.22
CA PRO A 267 -3.42 -15.87 -58.89
C PRO A 267 -4.58 -15.35 -59.75
N ALA A 268 -5.26 -14.27 -59.33
CA ALA A 268 -6.29 -13.64 -60.15
C ALA A 268 -5.73 -13.06 -61.46
N LEU A 269 -4.59 -12.37 -61.38
CA LEU A 269 -3.88 -11.84 -62.56
C LEU A 269 -3.40 -12.96 -63.47
N PHE A 270 -2.88 -14.06 -62.90
CA PHE A 270 -2.46 -15.23 -63.65
C PHE A 270 -3.62 -15.84 -64.43
N ILE A 271 -4.75 -16.13 -63.78
CA ILE A 271 -5.96 -16.68 -64.43
C ILE A 271 -6.50 -15.70 -65.48
N LEU A 272 -6.61 -14.42 -65.14
CA LEU A 272 -7.09 -13.39 -66.06
C LEU A 272 -6.22 -13.29 -67.31
N SER A 273 -4.90 -13.50 -67.19
CA SER A 273 -3.99 -13.49 -68.32
C SER A 273 -4.34 -14.58 -69.33
N PHE A 274 -4.62 -15.81 -68.87
CA PHE A 274 -5.03 -16.89 -69.78
C PHE A 274 -6.40 -16.63 -70.41
N ILE A 275 -7.35 -16.08 -69.65
CA ILE A 275 -8.67 -15.70 -70.18
C ILE A 275 -8.51 -14.63 -71.27
N VAL A 276 -7.75 -13.58 -71.02
CA VAL A 276 -7.53 -12.50 -71.99
C VAL A 276 -6.81 -13.01 -73.24
N ASN A 277 -5.87 -13.95 -73.10
CA ASN A 277 -5.17 -14.56 -74.24
C ASN A 277 -6.09 -15.40 -75.15
N THR A 278 -7.27 -15.82 -74.67
CA THR A 278 -8.26 -16.51 -75.51
C THR A 278 -9.14 -15.59 -76.35
N PHE A 279 -9.18 -14.28 -76.07
CA PHE A 279 -9.99 -13.30 -76.80
C PHE A 279 -9.15 -12.51 -77.81
N SER A 280 -9.74 -12.11 -78.93
CA SER A 280 -9.08 -11.18 -79.86
C SER A 280 -9.13 -9.73 -79.33
N GLN A 281 -8.15 -8.91 -79.73
CA GLN A 281 -8.04 -7.52 -79.28
C GLN A 281 -9.31 -6.70 -79.59
N GLU A 282 -9.94 -6.95 -80.76
CA GLU A 282 -11.18 -6.31 -81.20
C GLU A 282 -12.38 -6.64 -80.30
N GLN A 283 -12.49 -7.89 -79.80
CA GLN A 283 -13.58 -8.32 -78.91
C GLN A 283 -13.46 -7.73 -77.50
N LEU A 284 -12.24 -7.53 -77.03
CA LEU A 284 -11.95 -6.90 -75.74
C LEU A 284 -12.19 -5.39 -75.77
N ASP A 285 -11.87 -4.74 -76.90
CA ASP A 285 -12.13 -3.32 -77.13
C ASP A 285 -13.64 -3.02 -77.17
N GLU A 286 -14.45 -3.93 -77.72
CA GLU A 286 -15.91 -3.82 -77.75
C GLU A 286 -16.57 -3.99 -76.37
N LEU A 287 -15.99 -4.82 -75.48
CA LEU A 287 -16.54 -5.14 -74.16
C LEU A 287 -16.13 -4.17 -73.04
N LEU A 288 -14.88 -3.70 -73.03
CA LEU A 288 -14.32 -2.88 -71.94
C LEU A 288 -13.95 -1.44 -72.35
N GLY A 289 -13.95 -1.14 -73.64
CA GLY A 289 -13.45 0.12 -74.21
C GLY A 289 -11.91 0.16 -74.34
N GLU A 290 -11.42 0.99 -75.27
CA GLU A 290 -10.01 1.04 -75.72
C GLU A 290 -8.97 1.36 -74.62
N GLY A 291 -9.37 2.08 -73.57
CA GLY A 291 -8.46 2.47 -72.48
C GLY A 291 -8.16 1.33 -71.50
N PRO A 292 -9.20 0.74 -70.86
CA PRO A 292 -9.05 -0.40 -69.96
C PRO A 292 -8.51 -1.66 -70.65
N SER A 293 -8.92 -1.93 -71.90
CA SER A 293 -8.46 -3.08 -72.67
C SER A 293 -6.94 -3.03 -72.89
N ARG A 294 -6.41 -1.86 -73.25
CA ARG A 294 -4.98 -1.64 -73.48
C ARG A 294 -4.15 -1.80 -72.21
N THR A 295 -4.69 -1.39 -71.06
CA THR A 295 -4.02 -1.57 -69.76
C THR A 295 -3.97 -3.05 -69.37
N LEU A 296 -5.08 -3.76 -69.54
CA LEU A 296 -5.15 -5.20 -69.29
C LEU A 296 -4.16 -5.97 -70.17
N PHE A 297 -4.11 -5.66 -71.47
CA PHE A 297 -3.22 -6.34 -72.43
C PHE A 297 -1.73 -6.18 -72.07
N VAL A 298 -1.33 -5.03 -71.51
CA VAL A 298 0.05 -4.81 -71.04
C VAL A 298 0.37 -5.70 -69.83
N PHE A 299 -0.50 -5.73 -68.83
CA PHE A 299 -0.27 -6.55 -67.63
C PHE A 299 -0.34 -8.05 -67.92
N THR A 300 -1.30 -8.49 -68.75
CA THR A 300 -1.44 -9.91 -69.13
C THR A 300 -0.35 -10.33 -70.11
N GLY A 301 0.08 -9.44 -71.01
CA GLY A 301 1.17 -9.68 -71.96
C GLY A 301 2.51 -9.93 -71.28
N ILE A 302 2.81 -9.24 -70.18
CA ILE A 302 4.02 -9.50 -69.38
C ILE A 302 3.99 -10.92 -68.78
N ILE A 303 2.84 -11.35 -68.27
CA ILE A 303 2.67 -12.69 -67.70
C ILE A 303 2.83 -13.77 -68.79
N MET A 304 2.24 -13.57 -69.97
CA MET A 304 2.37 -14.49 -71.10
C MET A 304 3.81 -14.56 -71.62
N TYR A 305 4.51 -13.44 -71.70
CA TYR A 305 5.92 -13.42 -72.09
C TYR A 305 6.80 -14.25 -71.14
N ILE A 306 6.54 -14.17 -69.83
CA ILE A 306 7.23 -14.99 -68.82
C ILE A 306 6.82 -16.46 -68.93
N TRP A 307 5.56 -16.74 -69.28
CA TRP A 307 5.05 -18.10 -69.48
C TRP A 307 5.72 -18.81 -70.66
N ASP A 308 5.92 -18.11 -71.78
CA ASP A 308 6.56 -18.66 -72.98
C ASP A 308 8.04 -19.01 -72.78
N TRP A 309 8.70 -18.42 -71.77
CA TRP A 309 10.07 -18.77 -71.38
C TRP A 309 10.18 -20.11 -70.63
N ILE A 310 9.05 -20.69 -70.19
CA ILE A 310 9.02 -21.92 -69.41
C ILE A 310 8.85 -23.12 -70.35
N PRO A 311 9.79 -24.10 -70.36
CA PRO A 311 9.65 -25.32 -71.15
C PRO A 311 8.35 -26.07 -70.82
N GLU A 312 7.70 -26.67 -71.83
CA GLU A 312 6.41 -27.36 -71.67
C GLU A 312 6.44 -28.44 -70.56
N ASP A 313 7.53 -29.20 -70.45
CA ASP A 313 7.73 -30.23 -69.42
C ASP A 313 7.78 -29.66 -67.98
N GLY A 314 8.08 -28.36 -67.84
CA GLY A 314 8.22 -27.65 -66.55
C GLY A 314 7.00 -26.83 -66.13
N GLN A 315 6.01 -26.63 -67.00
CA GLN A 315 4.86 -25.76 -66.75
C GLN A 315 4.01 -26.22 -65.55
N VAL A 316 3.79 -27.52 -65.41
CA VAL A 316 3.03 -28.10 -64.27
C VAL A 316 3.73 -27.82 -62.94
N LEU A 317 5.07 -28.01 -62.90
CA LEU A 317 5.85 -27.75 -61.69
C LEU A 317 5.81 -26.26 -61.32
N PHE A 318 5.90 -25.36 -62.30
CA PHE A 318 5.78 -23.93 -62.06
C PHE A 318 4.43 -23.54 -61.45
N VAL A 319 3.32 -24.05 -61.99
CA VAL A 319 1.97 -23.78 -61.46
C VAL A 319 1.83 -24.28 -60.01
N ILE A 320 2.38 -25.45 -59.69
CA ILE A 320 2.39 -25.99 -58.32
C ILE A 320 3.19 -25.08 -57.39
N VAL A 321 4.40 -24.67 -57.78
CA VAL A 321 5.27 -23.79 -56.97
C VAL A 321 4.64 -22.40 -56.79
N PHE A 322 4.07 -21.84 -57.86
CA PHE A 322 3.38 -20.55 -57.81
C PHE A 322 2.12 -20.60 -56.92
N GLY A 323 1.33 -21.67 -57.03
CA GLY A 323 0.19 -21.92 -56.15
C GLY A 323 0.59 -22.05 -54.68
N ALA A 324 1.68 -22.79 -54.39
CA ALA A 324 2.24 -22.91 -53.06
C ALA A 324 2.74 -21.56 -52.50
N PHE A 325 3.36 -20.72 -53.34
CA PHE A 325 3.77 -19.37 -52.96
C PHE A 325 2.59 -18.45 -52.64
N CYS A 326 1.53 -18.47 -53.47
CA CYS A 326 0.31 -17.69 -53.19
C CYS A 326 -0.37 -18.16 -51.90
N TYR A 327 -0.41 -19.47 -51.67
CA TYR A 327 -0.90 -20.04 -50.41
C TYR A 327 -0.05 -19.60 -49.20
N LEU A 328 1.28 -19.60 -49.33
CA LEU A 328 2.20 -19.12 -48.30
C LEU A 328 1.94 -17.64 -47.97
N LEU A 329 1.68 -16.79 -48.97
CA LEU A 329 1.32 -15.38 -48.76
C LEU A 329 0.02 -15.23 -47.98
N LEU A 330 -1.02 -16.02 -48.29
CA LEU A 330 -2.28 -16.03 -47.52
C LEU A 330 -2.08 -16.54 -46.09
N PHE A 331 -1.23 -17.56 -45.91
CA PHE A 331 -0.86 -18.05 -44.58
C PHE A 331 -0.13 -16.98 -43.77
N LEU A 332 0.85 -16.28 -44.37
CA LEU A 332 1.56 -15.16 -43.74
C LEU A 332 0.60 -14.01 -43.40
N ALA A 333 -0.35 -13.71 -44.28
CA ALA A 333 -1.38 -12.70 -44.01
C ALA A 333 -2.18 -13.00 -42.74
N LYS A 334 -2.62 -14.27 -42.58
CA LYS A 334 -3.33 -14.74 -41.39
C LYS A 334 -2.43 -14.76 -40.15
N TYR A 335 -1.17 -15.16 -40.30
CA TYR A 335 -0.18 -15.16 -39.23
C TYR A 335 0.06 -13.76 -38.67
N PHE A 336 0.27 -12.77 -39.55
CA PHE A 336 0.41 -11.37 -39.13
C PHE A 336 -0.90 -10.85 -38.52
N ALA A 337 -2.07 -11.16 -39.08
CA ALA A 337 -3.35 -10.71 -38.51
C ALA A 337 -3.54 -11.11 -37.03
N GLY A 338 -3.00 -12.27 -36.62
CA GLY A 338 -3.07 -12.76 -35.24
C GLY A 338 -2.00 -12.20 -34.28
N ARG A 339 -1.02 -11.45 -34.77
CA ARG A 339 0.12 -10.93 -33.98
C ARG A 339 -0.13 -9.57 -33.31
N GLY A 340 -1.34 -9.01 -33.43
CA GLY A 340 -1.68 -7.71 -32.84
C GLY A 340 -1.76 -7.73 -31.31
N ASN A 341 -1.23 -6.69 -30.67
CA ASN A 341 -1.32 -6.46 -29.23
C ASN A 341 -2.65 -5.79 -28.85
N LYS A 342 -3.13 -6.02 -27.62
CA LYS A 342 -4.28 -5.30 -27.08
C LYS A 342 -3.88 -3.85 -26.77
N THR A 343 -4.68 -2.91 -27.26
CA THR A 343 -4.49 -1.46 -27.03
C THR A 343 -5.60 -0.92 -26.14
N LEU A 344 -5.30 0.17 -25.45
CA LEU A 344 -6.21 0.88 -24.57
C LEU A 344 -7.30 1.58 -25.39
N THR A 345 -8.51 1.54 -24.87
CA THR A 345 -9.65 2.31 -25.38
C THR A 345 -9.47 3.80 -25.12
N LYS A 346 -10.18 4.64 -25.89
CA LYS A 346 -10.18 6.10 -25.68
C LYS A 346 -10.67 6.47 -24.28
N LYS A 347 -11.60 5.70 -23.71
CA LYS A 347 -12.13 5.90 -22.36
C LYS A 347 -11.05 5.63 -21.31
N GLU A 348 -10.35 4.50 -21.40
CA GLU A 348 -9.27 4.16 -20.46
C GLU A 348 -8.15 5.20 -20.48
N LYS A 349 -7.72 5.64 -21.68
CA LYS A 349 -6.71 6.70 -21.82
C LYS A 349 -7.13 8.00 -21.14
N ARG A 350 -8.40 8.40 -21.34
CA ARG A 350 -8.96 9.60 -20.73
C ARG A 350 -9.01 9.48 -19.21
N THR A 351 -9.50 8.36 -18.68
CA THR A 351 -9.56 8.12 -17.24
C THR A 351 -8.18 8.11 -16.59
N MET A 352 -7.17 7.52 -17.24
CA MET A 352 -5.79 7.55 -16.76
C MET A 352 -5.21 8.97 -16.74
N ALA A 353 -5.50 9.79 -17.76
CA ALA A 353 -5.10 11.20 -17.77
C ALA A 353 -5.78 11.97 -16.63
N GLU A 354 -7.09 11.82 -16.48
CA GLU A 354 -7.86 12.45 -15.38
C GLU A 354 -7.31 12.06 -13.99
N TYR A 355 -6.89 10.82 -13.79
CA TYR A 355 -6.24 10.41 -12.53
C TYR A 355 -4.85 11.04 -12.34
N SER A 356 -4.05 11.10 -13.40
CA SER A 356 -2.73 11.74 -13.33
C SER A 356 -2.87 13.23 -12.98
N ASP A 357 -3.79 13.93 -13.64
CA ASP A 357 -4.06 15.36 -13.40
C ASP A 357 -4.57 15.59 -11.97
N TYR A 358 -5.51 14.76 -11.50
CA TYR A 358 -6.00 14.82 -10.12
C TYR A 358 -4.86 14.63 -9.08
N ILE A 359 -3.96 13.69 -9.33
CA ILE A 359 -2.83 13.43 -8.43
C ILE A 359 -1.86 14.62 -8.41
N GLN A 360 -1.49 15.14 -9.57
CA GLN A 360 -0.53 16.24 -9.68
C GLN A 360 -1.09 17.55 -9.12
N ASP A 361 -2.32 17.90 -9.47
CA ASP A 361 -2.88 19.21 -9.16
C ASP A 361 -3.51 19.27 -7.77
N ILE A 362 -4.17 18.19 -7.34
CA ILE A 362 -4.96 18.19 -6.09
C ILE A 362 -4.19 17.50 -4.97
N VAL A 363 -3.71 16.28 -5.18
CA VAL A 363 -3.12 15.48 -4.09
C VAL A 363 -1.78 16.08 -3.63
N LYS A 364 -0.88 16.43 -4.56
CA LYS A 364 0.41 17.05 -4.22
C LYS A 364 0.23 18.42 -3.56
N THR A 365 -0.67 19.25 -4.07
CA THR A 365 -1.01 20.54 -3.44
C THR A 365 -1.55 20.36 -2.04
N LYS A 366 -2.45 19.38 -1.84
CA LYS A 366 -3.00 19.07 -0.52
C LYS A 366 -1.95 18.54 0.45
N LYS A 367 -0.96 17.76 -0.01
CA LYS A 367 0.20 17.37 0.81
C LYS A 367 0.92 18.61 1.34
N GLY A 368 1.23 19.59 0.49
CA GLY A 368 1.89 20.84 0.90
C GLY A 368 1.10 21.55 2.00
N ASN A 369 -0.20 21.75 1.79
CA ASN A 369 -1.07 22.38 2.77
C ASN A 369 -1.13 21.61 4.11
N LEU A 370 -1.15 20.27 4.08
CA LEU A 370 -1.15 19.44 5.28
C LEU A 370 0.16 19.57 6.06
N TYR A 371 1.29 19.63 5.35
CA TYR A 371 2.60 19.84 5.97
C TYR A 371 2.70 21.21 6.62
N ASP A 372 2.27 22.26 5.91
CA ASP A 372 2.26 23.63 6.45
C ASP A 372 1.35 23.75 7.68
N TRP A 373 0.16 23.14 7.64
CA TRP A 373 -0.77 23.14 8.77
C TRP A 373 -0.16 22.44 9.99
N TYR A 374 0.52 21.32 9.78
CA TYR A 374 1.22 20.61 10.83
C TYR A 374 2.40 21.43 11.41
N LEU A 375 3.18 22.11 10.57
CA LEU A 375 4.25 23.01 11.02
C LEU A 375 3.70 24.18 11.83
N GLN A 376 2.58 24.77 11.40
CA GLN A 376 1.90 25.83 12.14
C GLN A 376 1.42 25.35 13.51
N GLN A 377 0.88 24.13 13.61
CA GLN A 377 0.52 23.55 14.91
C GLN A 377 1.75 23.36 15.81
N CYS A 378 2.87 22.88 15.27
CA CYS A 378 4.11 22.73 16.04
C CYS A 378 4.67 24.08 16.52
N ALA A 379 4.60 25.12 15.68
CA ALA A 379 5.06 26.46 16.03
C ALA A 379 4.16 27.11 17.09
N ALA A 380 2.83 27.03 16.92
CA ALA A 380 1.86 27.60 17.85
C ALA A 380 1.91 26.99 19.26
N GLU A 381 2.30 25.72 19.40
CA GLU A 381 2.52 25.08 20.71
C GLU A 381 3.83 25.53 21.39
N SER A 382 4.81 26.04 20.63
CA SER A 382 6.12 26.48 21.17
C SER A 382 6.08 27.88 21.79
N ASP A 383 5.04 28.66 21.50
CA ASP A 383 4.87 30.06 21.94
C ASP A 383 4.08 30.22 23.27
N PHE A 384 3.76 29.11 23.97
CA PHE A 384 2.99 29.12 25.24
C PHE A 384 3.74 28.58 26.46
#